data_AF-A0A8T3VKH6-F1
#
_entry.id   AF-A0A8T3VKH6-F1
#
_cell.length_a   1.000
_cell.length_b   1.000
_cell.length_c   1.000
_cell.angle_alpha   90.00
_cell.angle_beta   90.00
_cell.angle_gamma   90.00
#
_symmetry.space_group_name_H-M   'P 1'
#
loop_
_entity.id
_entity.type
_entity.pdbx_description
1 polymer ?
#
loop_
_entity_poly.entity_id
_entity_poly.type
_entity_poly.pdbx_seq_one_letter_code
_entity_poly.pdbx_strand_id
1 'polypeptide(L)' 'VVATIQNNPAMEMGIHQVAKDYIKPGMEVDDSIFNLMEMVIRAYDPCLSCATHTMDSQMRLAEVNIVDSEGNLIKRF' A
#
# COMPACT_ATOMS: atom_id res chain seq x y z
N VAL A 1 18.43 -12.12 3.51
CA VAL A 1 18.21 -10.74 4.02
C VAL A 1 18.72 -9.76 2.99
N VAL A 2 17.85 -8.87 2.50
CA VAL A 2 18.17 -7.89 1.43
C VAL A 2 17.69 -6.49 1.84
N ALA A 3 18.12 -5.43 1.17
CA ALA A 3 17.81 -4.05 1.58
C ALA A 3 16.29 -3.78 1.69
N THR A 4 15.50 -4.21 0.70
CA THR A 4 14.05 -3.97 0.65
C THR A 4 13.30 -4.50 1.88
N ILE A 5 13.68 -5.67 2.43
CA ILE A 5 12.98 -6.23 3.59
C ILE A 5 13.19 -5.39 4.85
N GLN A 6 14.34 -4.71 4.96
CA GLN A 6 14.65 -3.81 6.08
C GLN A 6 13.85 -2.51 6.00
N ASN A 7 13.50 -2.08 4.78
CA ASN A 7 12.68 -0.89 4.53
C ASN A 7 11.17 -1.17 4.59
N ASN A 8 10.74 -2.43 4.67
CA ASN A 8 9.32 -2.80 4.70
C ASN A 8 8.51 -2.06 5.79
N PRO A 9 9.00 -1.92 7.04
CA PRO A 9 8.29 -1.15 8.05
C PRO A 9 8.17 0.35 7.71
N ALA A 10 9.21 0.94 7.09
CA ALA A 10 9.19 2.35 6.72
C ALA A 10 8.19 2.63 5.59
N MET A 11 8.13 1.73 4.59
CA MET A 11 7.14 1.78 3.52
C MET A 11 5.71 1.67 4.05
N GLU A 12 5.45 0.72 4.96
CA GLU A 12 4.14 0.54 5.59
C GLU A 12 3.70 1.79 6.38
N MET A 13 4.61 2.35 7.19
CA MET A 13 4.33 3.59 7.93
C MET A 13 4.02 4.76 7.00
N GLY A 14 4.72 4.87 5.86
CA GLY A 14 4.48 5.91 4.87
C GLY A 14 3.11 5.77 4.20
N ILE A 15 2.72 4.55 3.80
CA ILE A 15 1.38 4.29 3.25
C ILE A 15 0.31 4.64 4.29
N HIS A 16 0.49 4.20 5.54
CA HIS A 16 -0.45 4.50 6.62
C HIS A 16 -0.60 6.00 6.88
N GLN A 17 0.48 6.76 6.76
CA GLN A 17 0.44 8.21 6.87
C GLN A 17 -0.37 8.84 5.75
N VAL A 18 -0.16 8.42 4.49
CA VAL A 18 -0.98 8.87 3.34
C VAL A 18 -2.46 8.52 3.56
N ALA A 19 -2.76 7.29 3.99
CA ALA A 19 -4.12 6.88 4.30
C ALA A 19 -4.76 7.80 5.34
N LYS A 20 -4.07 8.07 6.45
CA LYS A 20 -4.56 8.97 7.50
C LYS A 20 -4.76 10.39 7.04
N ASP A 21 -3.86 10.91 6.21
CA ASP A 21 -3.88 12.31 5.81
C ASP A 21 -4.95 12.61 4.77
N TYR A 22 -5.20 11.67 3.85
CA TYR A 22 -6.11 11.87 2.74
C TYR A 22 -7.46 11.19 2.96
N ILE A 23 -7.54 9.97 3.50
CA ILE A 23 -8.83 9.28 3.69
C ILE A 23 -9.55 9.85 4.92
N LYS A 24 -10.57 10.68 4.68
CA LYS A 24 -11.41 11.31 5.72
C LYS A 24 -12.85 10.78 5.68
N PRO A 25 -13.58 10.82 6.81
CA PRO A 25 -14.99 10.46 6.83
C PRO A 25 -15.81 11.26 5.82
N GLY A 26 -16.59 10.58 5.00
CA GLY A 26 -17.44 11.19 3.96
C GLY A 26 -16.71 11.59 2.68
N MET A 27 -15.40 11.33 2.57
CA MET A 27 -14.64 11.56 1.35
C MET A 27 -14.66 10.31 0.46
N GLU A 28 -14.82 10.50 -0.85
CA GLU A 28 -14.68 9.41 -1.81
C GLU A 28 -13.21 9.00 -1.92
N VAL A 29 -12.96 7.70 -1.86
CA VAL A 29 -11.62 7.14 -2.09
C VAL A 29 -11.51 6.80 -3.58
N ASP A 30 -10.57 7.48 -4.25
CA ASP A 30 -10.29 7.36 -5.67
C ASP A 30 -8.82 7.01 -5.96
N ASP A 31 -8.53 6.81 -7.24
CA ASP A 31 -7.20 6.41 -7.73
C ASP A 31 -6.09 7.43 -7.42
N SER A 32 -6.44 8.70 -7.14
CA SER A 32 -5.44 9.72 -6.83
C SER A 32 -4.76 9.45 -5.49
N ILE A 33 -5.52 8.93 -4.52
CA ILE A 33 -5.00 8.55 -3.19
C ILE A 33 -4.13 7.31 -3.32
N PHE A 34 -4.54 6.32 -4.12
CA PHE A 34 -3.73 5.13 -4.38
C PHE A 34 -2.43 5.48 -5.11
N ASN A 35 -2.47 6.43 -6.05
CA ASN A 35 -1.25 6.93 -6.69
C ASN A 35 -0.30 7.59 -5.67
N LEU A 36 -0.80 8.32 -4.67
CA LEU A 36 0.04 8.86 -3.59
C LEU A 36 0.67 7.75 -2.74
N MET A 37 -0.06 6.67 -2.43
CA MET A 37 0.49 5.51 -1.74
C MET A 37 1.57 4.81 -2.58
N GLU A 38 1.36 4.67 -3.90
CA GLU A 38 2.37 4.15 -4.81
C GLU A 38 3.61 5.03 -4.88
N MET A 39 3.47 6.36 -4.81
CA MET A 39 4.62 7.27 -4.77
C MET A 39 5.51 7.01 -3.55
N VAL A 40 4.93 6.71 -2.38
CA VAL A 40 5.69 6.31 -1.19
C VAL A 40 6.52 5.06 -1.50
N ILE A 41 5.89 4.02 -2.06
CA ILE A 41 6.59 2.78 -2.41
C ILE A 41 7.72 3.03 -3.41
N ARG A 42 7.45 3.78 -4.49
CA ARG A 42 8.45 4.11 -5.54
C ARG A 42 9.65 4.88 -4.99
N ALA A 43 9.47 5.70 -3.96
CA ALA A 43 10.57 6.45 -3.35
C ALA A 43 11.65 5.57 -2.70
N TYR A 44 11.31 4.31 -2.36
CA TYR A 44 12.26 3.35 -1.79
C TYR A 44 12.88 2.40 -2.83
N ASP A 45 12.52 2.52 -4.11
CA ASP A 45 12.95 1.63 -5.20
C ASP A 45 12.95 0.13 -4.81
N PRO A 46 11.80 -0.42 -4.40
CA PRO A 46 11.78 -1.72 -3.75
C PRO A 46 11.93 -2.86 -4.77
N CYS A 47 13.01 -3.63 -4.67
CA CYS A 47 13.05 -4.96 -5.28
C CYS A 47 12.26 -5.95 -4.40
N LEU A 48 10.97 -6.11 -4.68
CA LEU A 48 10.09 -6.98 -3.90
C LEU A 48 10.37 -8.48 -4.12
N SER A 49 10.70 -8.91 -5.34
CA SER A 49 11.13 -10.28 -5.63
C SER A 49 12.41 -10.66 -4.86
N CYS A 50 13.32 -9.69 -4.70
CA CYS A 50 14.52 -9.87 -3.87
C CYS A 50 14.14 -10.00 -2.39
N ALA A 51 13.16 -9.22 -1.92
CA ALA A 51 12.71 -9.17 -0.53
C ALA A 51 12.07 -10.48 -0.08
N THR A 52 11.23 -11.06 -0.94
CA THR A 52 10.49 -12.30 -0.66
C THR A 52 11.25 -13.56 -1.06
N HIS A 53 12.42 -13.42 -1.68
CA HIS A 53 13.20 -14.53 -2.25
C HIS A 53 12.37 -15.38 -3.24
N THR A 54 11.36 -14.76 -3.85
CA THR A 54 10.42 -15.44 -4.75
C THR A 54 10.36 -14.64 -6.05
N MET A 55 10.64 -15.32 -7.16
CA MET A 55 10.44 -14.77 -8.50
C MET A 55 8.98 -14.92 -8.91
N ASP A 56 8.05 -14.32 -8.17
CA ASP A 56 6.66 -14.30 -8.62
C ASP A 56 6.47 -13.14 -9.62
N SER A 57 6.08 -13.51 -10.84
CA SER A 57 5.76 -12.58 -11.94
C SER A 57 4.43 -11.81 -11.75
N GLN A 58 3.67 -12.14 -10.68
CA GLN A 58 2.37 -11.55 -10.40
C GLN A 58 2.37 -10.52 -9.26
N MET A 59 3.51 -9.95 -8.90
CA MET A 59 3.58 -8.99 -7.80
C MET A 59 2.87 -7.67 -8.16
N ARG A 60 1.57 -7.62 -7.87
CA ARG A 60 0.71 -6.43 -7.88
C ARG A 60 0.22 -6.19 -6.45
N LEU A 61 -0.21 -4.96 -6.13
CA LEU A 61 -1.13 -4.73 -5.02
C LEU A 61 -2.33 -5.65 -5.28
N ALA A 62 -2.40 -6.76 -4.56
CA ALA A 62 -3.28 -7.87 -4.95
C ALA A 62 -4.76 -7.52 -4.76
N GLU A 63 -5.06 -6.67 -3.78
CA GLU A 63 -6.42 -6.26 -3.46
C GLU A 63 -6.37 -5.08 -2.47
N VAL A 64 -7.15 -4.02 -2.72
CA VAL A 64 -7.40 -2.97 -1.72
C VAL A 64 -8.87 -3.02 -1.32
N ASN A 65 -9.10 -3.33 -0.04
CA ASN A 65 -10.44 -3.39 0.54
C ASN A 65 -10.67 -2.17 1.43
N ILE A 66 -11.73 -1.41 1.17
CA ILE A 66 -12.26 -0.38 2.07
C ILE A 66 -13.32 -1.03 2.94
N VAL A 67 -13.13 -0.95 4.25
CA VAL A 67 -14.08 -1.47 5.25
C VAL A 67 -14.60 -0.33 6.14
N ASP A 68 -15.84 -0.47 6.63
CA ASP A 68 -16.40 0.46 7.62
C ASP A 68 -15.84 0.19 9.03
N SER A 69 -16.27 0.99 10.01
CA SER A 69 -15.87 0.85 11.41
C SER A 69 -16.34 -0.44 12.08
N GLU A 70 -17.30 -1.14 11.49
CA GLU A 70 -17.83 -2.43 11.96
C GLU A 70 -17.16 -3.61 11.24
N GLY A 71 -16.31 -3.33 10.24
CA GLY A 71 -15.57 -4.31 9.46
C GLY A 71 -16.31 -4.79 8.20
N ASN A 72 -17.44 -4.19 7.84
CA ASN A 72 -18.15 -4.54 6.61
C ASN A 72 -17.41 -3.97 5.38
N LEU A 73 -17.31 -4.77 4.32
CA LEU A 73 -16.69 -4.34 3.06
C LEU A 73 -17.55 -3.30 2.35
N ILE A 74 -17.02 -2.09 2.21
CA ILE A 74 -17.65 -1.00 1.45
C ILE A 74 -17.27 -1.11 -0.03
N LYS A 75 -15.99 -1.33 -0.34
CA LYS A 75 -15.48 -1.31 -1.72
C LYS A 75 -14.20 -2.13 -1.86
N ARG A 76 -14.02 -2.72 -3.04
CA ARG A 76 -12.83 -3.49 -3.43
C ARG A 76 -12.24 -2.89 -4.71
N PHE A 77 -10.91 -2.77 -4.74
CA PHE A 77 -10.11 -2.34 -5.88
C PHE A 77 -9.08 -3.42 -6.21
#